data_AF-A0A2G9RA68-F1
#
_entry.id   AF-A0A2G9RA68-F1
#
_cell.length_a   1.000
_cell.length_b   1.000
_cell.length_c   1.000
_cell.angle_alpha   90.00
_cell.angle_beta   90.00
_cell.angle_gamma   90.00
#
_symmetry.space_group_name_H-M   'P 1'
#
loop_
_entity.id
_entity.type
_entity.pdbx_description
1 polymer ?
#
loop_
_entity_poly.entity_id
_entity_poly.type
_entity_poly.pdbx_seq_one_letter_code
_entity_poly.pdbx_strand_id
1 'polypeptide(L)'
;MIFFICFLVEYSSSGSSLCFLLHVFVLSSAKMSDDDMVCFVAAATVMSYFLHERERTKKRARRYWIHPVIADREERGQFWVMYSDLRDHEDKFLDYTRMSIKSFDELMGLLSSQLQRMDTYFRINIPPVERLIITLR
;
A
#
# COMPACT_ATOMS: atom_id res chain seq x y z
N MET A 1 6.40 28.66 48.68
CA MET A 1 7.42 29.04 47.68
C MET A 1 6.95 28.54 46.32
N ILE A 2 6.50 29.47 45.50
CA ILE A 2 5.84 29.24 44.22
C ILE A 2 6.93 29.07 43.18
N PHE A 3 7.21 27.84 42.75
CA PHE A 3 8.09 27.61 41.61
C PHE A 3 7.31 27.84 40.32
N PHE A 4 7.49 29.04 39.79
CA PHE A 4 7.33 29.35 38.37
C PHE A 4 8.12 28.33 37.55
N ILE A 5 7.44 27.41 36.89
CA ILE A 5 8.00 26.73 35.72
C ILE A 5 7.10 27.12 34.55
N CYS A 6 7.55 28.17 33.86
CA CYS A 6 7.23 28.43 32.48
C CYS A 6 7.49 27.15 31.68
N PHE A 7 6.45 26.41 31.32
CA PHE A 7 6.47 25.53 30.17
C PHE A 7 5.54 26.12 29.12
N LEU A 8 6.03 27.21 28.51
CA LEU A 8 5.59 27.67 27.20
C LEU A 8 6.01 26.59 26.19
N VAL A 9 5.15 25.60 26.00
CA VAL A 9 5.13 24.82 24.77
C VAL A 9 3.94 25.35 23.99
N GLU A 10 4.23 26.30 23.10
CA GLU A 10 3.34 26.67 22.01
C GLU A 10 3.05 25.41 21.19
N TYR A 11 1.88 24.82 21.39
CA TYR A 11 1.30 23.88 20.44
C TYR A 11 0.18 24.60 19.68
N SER A 12 0.60 25.50 18.79
CA SER A 12 -0.27 26.02 17.75
C SER A 12 -0.40 24.96 16.66
N SER A 13 -1.53 24.27 16.63
CA SER A 13 -2.30 24.08 15.40
C SER A 13 -3.55 23.23 15.68
N SER A 14 -4.70 23.75 15.25
CA SER A 14 -5.94 23.02 14.99
C SER A 14 -6.75 22.52 16.20
N GLY A 15 -7.72 23.34 16.61
CA GLY A 15 -9.00 22.86 17.14
C GLY A 15 -9.15 22.99 18.65
N SER A 16 -9.97 23.96 19.03
CA SER A 16 -10.58 24.33 20.32
C SER A 16 -10.91 23.24 21.37
N SER A 17 -10.66 21.95 21.14
CA SER A 17 -10.96 20.87 22.11
C SER A 17 -9.83 20.59 23.11
N LEU A 18 -8.56 20.84 22.75
CA LEU A 18 -7.40 20.59 23.64
C LEU A 18 -7.27 21.64 24.75
N CYS A 19 -7.71 22.88 24.48
CA CYS A 19 -7.64 23.99 25.43
C CYS A 19 -8.55 23.76 26.65
N PHE A 20 -9.72 23.13 26.45
CA PHE A 20 -10.64 22.76 27.54
C PHE A 20 -10.10 21.62 28.42
N LEU A 21 -9.44 20.62 27.84
CA LEU A 21 -8.87 19.51 28.60
C LEU A 21 -7.70 19.94 29.48
N LEU A 22 -6.86 20.86 29.01
CA LEU A 22 -5.74 21.42 29.80
C LEU A 22 -6.26 22.24 31.00
N HIS A 23 -7.34 23.00 30.83
CA HIS A 23 -7.96 23.77 31.91
C HIS A 23 -8.61 22.88 32.99
N VAL A 24 -9.28 21.80 32.59
CA VAL A 24 -9.85 20.81 33.53
C VAL A 24 -8.73 20.06 34.25
N PHE A 25 -7.62 19.75 33.56
CA PHE A 25 -6.46 19.08 34.15
C PHE A 25 -5.82 19.92 35.26
N VAL A 26 -5.57 21.22 35.00
CA VAL A 26 -4.98 22.15 35.99
C VAL A 26 -5.88 22.35 37.21
N LEU A 27 -7.21 22.38 37.05
CA LEU A 27 -8.14 22.49 38.18
C LEU A 27 -8.22 21.21 39.01
N SER A 28 -8.00 20.04 38.41
CA SER A 28 -8.01 18.75 39.11
C SER A 28 -6.69 18.43 39.83
N SER A 29 -5.58 19.11 39.48
CA SER A 29 -4.26 18.96 40.13
C SER A 29 -4.20 19.47 41.58
N ALA A 30 -5.22 20.18 42.08
CA ALA A 30 -5.22 20.69 43.44
C ALA A 30 -5.50 19.62 44.53
N LYS A 31 -5.86 18.37 44.15
CA LYS A 31 -6.11 17.25 45.07
C LYS A 31 -5.77 15.87 44.44
N MET A 32 -4.61 15.72 43.80
CA MET A 32 -4.21 14.43 43.22
C MET A 32 -2.90 13.94 43.83
N SER A 33 -2.85 12.69 44.29
CA SER A 33 -1.63 12.07 44.83
C SER A 33 -0.56 11.99 43.73
N ASP A 34 0.71 12.11 44.08
CA ASP A 34 1.82 12.05 43.11
C ASP A 34 1.79 10.74 42.27
N ASP A 35 1.29 9.65 42.85
CA ASP A 35 1.11 8.35 42.19
C ASP A 35 0.02 8.37 41.09
N ASP A 36 -1.04 9.14 41.29
CA ASP A 36 -2.15 9.28 40.35
C ASP A 36 -1.74 10.12 39.13
N MET A 37 -0.85 11.09 39.36
CA MET A 37 -0.30 11.98 38.32
C MET A 37 0.60 11.21 37.35
N VAL A 38 1.48 10.33 37.87
CA VAL A 38 2.34 9.46 37.04
C VAL A 38 1.50 8.50 36.20
N CYS A 39 0.46 7.90 36.79
CA CYS A 39 -0.46 7.01 36.08
C CYS A 39 -1.16 7.73 34.91
N PHE A 40 -1.60 8.97 35.11
CA PHE A 40 -2.25 9.76 34.06
C PHE A 40 -1.28 10.10 32.92
N VAL A 41 -0.05 10.52 33.23
CA VAL A 41 0.97 10.83 32.21
C VAL A 41 1.35 9.57 31.42
N ALA A 42 1.51 8.43 32.08
CA ALA A 42 1.73 7.14 31.43
C ALA A 42 0.57 6.76 30.50
N ALA A 43 -0.68 6.91 30.94
CA ALA A 43 -1.85 6.66 30.09
C ALA A 43 -1.93 7.61 28.89
N ALA A 44 -1.65 8.90 29.08
CA ALA A 44 -1.69 9.92 28.03
C ALA A 44 -0.61 9.70 26.96
N THR A 45 0.61 9.34 27.38
CA THR A 45 1.72 9.03 26.46
C THR A 45 1.45 7.76 25.65
N VAL A 46 0.95 6.71 26.29
CA VAL A 46 0.53 5.47 25.62
C VAL A 46 -0.61 5.74 24.63
N MET A 47 -1.63 6.51 25.03
CA MET A 47 -2.74 6.90 24.15
C MET A 47 -2.25 7.71 22.93
N SER A 48 -1.37 8.68 23.16
CA SER A 48 -0.77 9.49 22.09
C SER A 48 0.00 8.62 21.08
N TYR A 49 0.79 7.66 21.56
CA TYR A 49 1.48 6.69 20.71
C TYR A 49 0.52 5.89 19.82
N PHE A 50 -0.56 5.33 20.39
CA PHE A 50 -1.56 4.57 19.63
C PHE A 50 -2.29 5.42 18.59
N LEU A 51 -2.64 6.66 18.91
CA LEU A 51 -3.28 7.58 17.97
C LEU A 51 -2.35 7.92 16.80
N HIS A 52 -1.08 8.20 17.09
CA HIS A 52 -0.07 8.48 16.09
C HIS A 52 0.14 7.27 15.16
N GLU A 53 0.19 6.04 15.67
CA GLU A 53 0.31 4.83 14.83
C GLU A 53 -0.95 4.59 13.98
N ARG A 54 -2.14 4.89 14.50
CA ARG A 54 -3.39 4.83 13.73
C ARG A 54 -3.41 5.85 12.58
N GLU A 55 -2.87 7.05 12.79
CA GLU A 55 -2.74 8.03 11.71
C GLU A 55 -1.69 7.64 10.68
N ARG A 56 -0.56 7.07 11.12
CA ARG A 56 0.47 6.54 10.21
C ARG A 56 -0.07 5.43 9.34
N THR A 57 -0.83 4.49 9.90
CA THR A 57 -1.45 3.39 9.13
C THR A 57 -2.50 3.91 8.15
N LYS A 58 -3.32 4.90 8.52
CA LYS A 58 -4.23 5.59 7.59
C LYS A 58 -3.48 6.28 6.44
N LYS A 59 -2.39 7.00 6.74
CA LYS A 59 -1.56 7.67 5.73
C LYS A 59 -0.83 6.67 4.82
N ARG A 60 -0.50 5.49 5.34
CA ARG A 60 0.11 4.38 4.60
C ARG A 60 -0.90 3.49 3.89
N ALA A 61 -2.20 3.75 4.05
CA ALA A 61 -3.22 3.01 3.33
C ALA A 61 -2.99 3.18 1.83
N ARG A 62 -2.76 2.07 1.14
CA ARG A 62 -2.61 2.09 -0.31
C ARG A 62 -3.91 2.62 -0.92
N ARG A 63 -3.79 3.65 -1.77
CA ARG A 63 -4.93 4.21 -2.51
C ARG A 63 -5.63 3.16 -3.37
N TYR A 64 -4.86 2.22 -3.91
CA TYR A 64 -5.36 1.11 -4.73
C TYR A 64 -4.64 -0.20 -4.34
N TRP A 65 -5.40 -1.29 -4.18
CA TRP A 65 -4.83 -2.64 -4.08
C TRP A 65 -4.29 -3.10 -5.44
N ILE A 66 -5.07 -2.86 -6.50
CA ILE A 66 -4.67 -2.98 -7.91
C ILE A 66 -5.09 -1.65 -8.57
N HIS A 67 -4.17 -1.00 -9.28
CA HIS A 67 -4.48 0.24 -9.99
C HIS A 67 -5.48 -0.04 -11.14
N PRO A 68 -6.49 0.82 -11.40
CA PRO A 68 -7.51 0.57 -12.43
C PRO A 68 -6.92 0.28 -13.82
N VAL A 69 -5.84 0.96 -14.19
CA VAL A 69 -5.10 0.69 -15.44
C VAL A 69 -4.61 -0.76 -15.57
N ILE A 70 -4.29 -1.41 -14.44
CA ILE A 70 -3.85 -2.81 -14.40
C ILE A 70 -5.05 -3.75 -14.25
N ALA A 71 -6.15 -3.28 -13.67
CA ALA A 71 -7.39 -4.05 -13.56
C ALA A 71 -7.97 -4.33 -14.96
N ASP A 72 -7.94 -3.34 -15.85
CA ASP A 72 -8.43 -3.46 -17.23
C ASP A 72 -7.39 -4.10 -18.18
N ARG A 73 -6.46 -4.90 -17.65
CA ARG A 73 -5.38 -5.57 -18.42
C ARG A 73 -5.92 -6.41 -19.57
N GLU A 74 -6.98 -7.16 -19.34
CA GLU A 74 -7.52 -8.09 -20.34
C GLU A 74 -8.15 -7.35 -21.53
N GLU A 75 -8.69 -6.15 -21.30
CA GLU A 75 -9.30 -5.33 -22.36
C GLU A 75 -8.30 -4.41 -23.07
N ARG A 76 -7.38 -3.80 -22.32
CA ARG A 76 -6.50 -2.72 -22.81
C ARG A 76 -5.02 -3.07 -22.77
N GLY A 77 -4.67 -4.24 -22.25
CA GLY A 77 -3.29 -4.67 -22.12
C GLY A 77 -2.64 -4.84 -23.48
N GLN A 78 -1.39 -4.39 -23.59
CA GLN A 78 -0.62 -4.47 -24.83
C GLN A 78 -0.57 -5.88 -25.40
N PHE A 79 -0.44 -6.90 -24.54
CA PHE A 79 -0.47 -8.30 -24.95
C PHE A 79 -1.79 -8.66 -25.64
N TRP A 80 -2.92 -8.38 -25.00
CA TRP A 80 -4.24 -8.77 -25.50
C TRP A 80 -4.62 -8.08 -26.81
N VAL A 81 -4.16 -6.84 -26.99
CA VAL A 81 -4.40 -6.08 -28.24
C VAL A 81 -3.46 -6.51 -29.37
N MET A 82 -2.19 -6.78 -29.07
CA MET A 82 -1.15 -6.94 -30.11
C MET A 82 -0.82 -8.41 -30.43
N TYR A 83 -1.11 -9.35 -29.53
CA TYR A 83 -0.65 -10.74 -29.67
C TYR A 83 -1.29 -11.47 -30.86
N SER A 84 -2.58 -11.25 -31.11
CA SER A 84 -3.26 -11.78 -32.31
C SER A 84 -2.57 -11.29 -33.59
N ASP A 85 -2.36 -9.98 -33.68
CA ASP A 85 -1.80 -9.34 -34.87
C ASP A 85 -0.34 -9.76 -35.10
N LEU A 86 0.40 -10.00 -34.02
CA LEU A 86 1.75 -10.55 -34.09
C LEU A 86 1.75 -12.00 -34.61
N ARG A 87 0.80 -12.83 -34.18
CA ARG A 87 0.68 -14.23 -34.65
C ARG A 87 0.35 -14.33 -36.14
N ASP A 88 -0.41 -13.38 -36.68
CA ASP A 88 -0.77 -13.33 -38.09
C ASP A 88 0.40 -12.90 -39.00
N HIS A 89 1.43 -12.29 -38.43
CA HIS A 89 2.60 -11.75 -39.13
C HIS A 89 3.90 -12.35 -38.57
N GLU A 90 4.33 -13.49 -39.13
CA GLU A 90 5.51 -14.24 -38.65
C GLU A 90 6.81 -13.41 -38.66
N ASP A 91 6.98 -12.52 -39.64
CA ASP A 91 8.10 -11.58 -39.72
C ASP A 91 8.14 -10.64 -38.50
N LYS A 92 7.01 -10.02 -38.18
CA LYS A 92 6.88 -9.13 -37.02
C LYS A 92 6.99 -9.91 -35.71
N PHE A 93 6.45 -11.12 -35.65
CA PHE A 93 6.57 -11.99 -34.48
C PHE A 93 8.04 -12.28 -34.17
N LEU A 94 8.82 -12.62 -35.21
CA LEU A 94 10.24 -12.92 -35.08
C LEU A 94 11.05 -11.67 -34.70
N ASP A 95 10.73 -10.50 -35.25
CA ASP A 95 11.36 -9.25 -34.84
C ASP A 95 11.06 -8.88 -33.38
N TYR A 96 9.83 -9.16 -32.94
CA TYR A 96 9.36 -8.83 -31.60
C TYR A 96 9.88 -9.79 -30.53
N THR A 97 9.86 -11.10 -30.78
CA THR A 97 10.23 -12.15 -29.80
C THR A 97 11.63 -12.72 -30.01
N ARG A 98 12.29 -12.39 -31.13
CA ARG A 98 13.57 -12.97 -31.60
C ARG A 98 13.52 -14.48 -31.86
N MET A 99 12.33 -15.05 -32.03
CA MET A 99 12.13 -16.47 -32.27
C MET A 99 10.95 -16.74 -33.21
N SER A 100 10.97 -17.89 -33.90
CA SER A 100 9.84 -18.30 -34.73
C SER A 100 8.63 -18.67 -33.87
N ILE A 101 7.44 -18.59 -34.46
CA ILE A 101 6.19 -18.99 -33.80
C ILE A 101 6.26 -20.46 -33.32
N LYS A 102 6.84 -21.34 -34.14
CA LYS A 102 7.00 -22.77 -33.81
C LYS A 102 7.88 -22.97 -32.58
N SER A 103 9.05 -22.31 -32.55
CA SER A 103 9.97 -22.37 -31.41
C SER A 103 9.32 -21.81 -30.15
N PHE A 104 8.46 -20.79 -30.28
CA PHE A 104 7.72 -20.22 -29.17
C PHE A 104 6.71 -21.21 -28.60
N ASP A 105 5.98 -21.91 -29.46
CA ASP A 105 5.00 -22.93 -29.06
C ASP A 105 5.66 -24.14 -28.40
N GLU A 106 6.80 -24.59 -28.92
CA GLU A 106 7.61 -25.63 -28.29
C GLU A 106 8.08 -25.21 -26.88
N LEU A 107 8.64 -23.99 -26.77
CA LEU A 107 9.08 -23.44 -25.49
C LEU A 107 7.90 -23.28 -24.51
N MET A 108 6.74 -22.86 -25.01
CA MET A 108 5.52 -22.75 -24.22
C MET A 108 5.08 -24.11 -23.70
N GLY A 109 5.12 -25.16 -24.53
CA GLY A 109 4.76 -26.52 -24.12
C GLY A 109 5.62 -27.03 -22.97
N LEU A 110 6.92 -26.70 -22.97
CA LEU A 110 7.86 -27.08 -21.91
C LEU A 110 7.65 -26.28 -20.62
N LEU A 111 7.40 -24.97 -20.74
CA LEU A 111 7.35 -24.06 -19.60
C LEU A 111 5.93 -23.85 -19.04
N SER A 112 4.88 -24.24 -19.76
CA SER A 112 3.48 -23.98 -19.37
C SER A 112 3.18 -24.46 -17.96
N SER A 113 3.60 -25.69 -17.61
CA SER A 113 3.38 -26.27 -16.28
C SER A 113 4.12 -25.52 -15.16
N GLN A 114 5.27 -24.91 -15.45
CA GLN A 114 6.07 -24.15 -14.48
C GLN A 114 5.63 -22.68 -14.36
N LEU A 115 5.07 -22.14 -15.44
CA LEU A 115 4.62 -20.74 -15.51
C LEU A 115 3.16 -20.57 -15.09
N GLN A 116 2.34 -21.61 -15.20
CA GLN A 116 0.96 -21.60 -14.75
C GLN A 116 0.92 -21.47 -13.23
N ARG A 117 0.21 -20.45 -12.75
CA ARG A 117 -0.16 -20.32 -11.34
C ARG A 117 -1.67 -20.35 -11.23
N MET A 118 -2.14 -20.78 -10.07
CA MET A 118 -3.57 -20.85 -9.77
C MET A 118 -4.17 -19.44 -9.70
N ASP A 119 -5.35 -19.30 -10.30
CA ASP A 119 -6.17 -18.12 -10.09
C ASP A 119 -6.71 -18.10 -8.67
N THR A 120 -6.79 -16.91 -8.09
CA THR A 120 -7.33 -16.71 -6.76
C THR A 120 -8.56 -15.83 -6.85
N TYR A 121 -9.47 -15.95 -5.89
CA TYR A 121 -10.67 -15.10 -5.83
C TYR A 121 -10.33 -13.59 -5.81
N PHE A 122 -9.16 -13.23 -5.28
CA PHE A 122 -8.73 -11.83 -5.15
C PHE A 122 -8.09 -11.25 -6.40
N ARG A 123 -7.52 -12.09 -7.27
CA ARG A 123 -6.81 -11.68 -8.48
C ARG A 123 -6.64 -12.85 -9.45
N ILE A 124 -6.95 -12.58 -10.72
CA ILE A 124 -6.64 -13.44 -11.87
C ILE A 124 -5.13 -13.37 -12.15
N ASN A 125 -4.51 -14.53 -12.24
CA ASN A 125 -3.09 -14.65 -12.52
C ASN A 125 -2.78 -14.22 -13.97
N ILE A 126 -1.52 -13.87 -14.24
CA ILE A 126 -1.07 -13.58 -15.60
C ILE A 126 -0.87 -14.92 -16.33
N PRO A 127 -1.53 -15.15 -17.48
CA PRO A 127 -1.41 -16.40 -18.21
C PRO A 127 0.03 -16.66 -18.63
N PRO A 128 0.46 -17.93 -18.73
CA PRO A 128 1.84 -18.28 -19.04
C PRO A 128 2.30 -17.73 -20.40
N VAL A 129 1.38 -17.62 -21.37
CA VAL A 129 1.64 -17.02 -22.69
C VAL A 129 2.00 -15.55 -22.60
N GLU A 130 1.19 -14.76 -21.90
CA GLU A 130 1.45 -13.34 -21.65
C GLU A 130 2.78 -13.16 -20.91
N ARG A 131 3.05 -14.00 -19.91
CA ARG A 131 4.33 -13.99 -19.18
C ARG A 131 5.52 -14.23 -20.10
N LEU A 132 5.46 -15.26 -20.95
CA LEU A 132 6.59 -15.60 -21.81
C LEU A 132 6.86 -14.50 -22.84
N ILE A 133 5.80 -13.92 -23.42
CA ILE A 133 5.95 -12.81 -24.37
C ILE A 133 6.59 -11.59 -23.74
N ILE A 134 6.17 -11.23 -22.52
CA ILE A 134 6.76 -10.08 -21.82
C ILE A 134 8.24 -10.35 -21.51
N THR A 135 8.62 -11.59 -21.21
CA THR A 135 10.02 -11.94 -20.91
C THR A 135 10.93 -11.98 -22.14
N LEU A 136 10.39 -12.24 -23.33
CA LEU A 136 11.17 -12.36 -24.58
C LEU A 136 11.33 -11.04 -25.34
N ARG A 137 10.51 -10.04 -25.00
CA ARG A 137 10.56 -8.71 -25.62
C ARG A 137 11.88 -7.99 -25.34
#